data_AF-A0A944C652-F1
#
_entry.id   AF-A0A944C652-F1
#
_cell.length_a   1.000
_cell.length_b   1.000
_cell.length_c   1.000
_cell.angle_alpha   90.00
_cell.angle_beta   90.00
_cell.angle_gamma   90.00
#
_symmetry.space_group_name_H-M   'P 1'
#
loop_
_entity.id
_entity.type
_entity.pdbx_description
1 polymer ?
#
loop_
_entity_poly.entity_id
_entity_poly.type
_entity_poly.pdbx_seq_one_letter_code
_entity_poly.pdbx_strand_id
1 'polypeptide(L)'
;FRIAVSADMLPPIPVTEGLGKQVDVRVKRLATIVIPKGSSKRIQYTSSTVETLTAPVAYGMKVGELRAALDGEELFYGEIVTTSEIEELNFFSSLRIMLESLFSL
;
A
#
# COMPACT_ATOMS: atom_id res chain seq x y z
N PHE A 1 13.63 -22.20 5.67
CA PHE A 1 12.45 -22.10 4.80
C PHE A 1 12.45 -20.71 4.17
N ARG A 2 12.27 -20.59 2.85
CA ARG A 2 12.13 -19.28 2.18
C ARG A 2 10.66 -18.89 2.31
N ILE A 3 10.37 -17.87 3.11
CA ILE A 3 9.03 -17.30 3.18
C ILE A 3 9.07 -16.09 2.26
N ALA A 4 8.49 -16.21 1.07
CA ALA A 4 8.20 -15.04 0.27
C ALA A 4 6.97 -14.39 0.91
N VAL A 5 7.15 -13.23 1.53
CA VAL A 5 6.01 -12.35 1.80
C VAL A 5 5.56 -11.90 0.41
N SER A 6 4.59 -12.60 -0.17
CA SER A 6 4.07 -12.30 -1.49
C SER A 6 3.49 -10.88 -1.45
N ALA A 7 4.18 -9.95 -2.11
CA ALA A 7 3.76 -8.55 -2.25
C ALA A 7 2.47 -8.37 -3.07
N ASP A 8 1.78 -9.46 -3.44
CA ASP A 8 0.77 -9.51 -4.50
C ASP A 8 -0.67 -9.27 -4.03
N MET A 9 -0.96 -9.19 -2.73
CA MET A 9 -2.35 -9.04 -2.26
C MET A 9 -2.46 -8.23 -0.97
N LEU A 10 -1.83 -7.05 -0.91
CA LEU A 10 -2.29 -6.05 0.06
C LEU A 10 -3.59 -5.45 -0.48
N PRO A 11 -4.66 -5.33 0.33
CA PRO A 11 -5.89 -4.72 -0.13
C PRO A 11 -5.60 -3.26 -0.55
N PRO A 12 -6.18 -2.80 -1.67
CA PRO A 12 -6.04 -1.41 -2.07
C PRO A 12 -6.64 -0.50 -1.00
N ILE A 13 -6.03 0.67 -0.80
CA ILE A 13 -6.48 1.63 0.20
C ILE A 13 -7.43 2.62 -0.48
N PRO A 14 -8.64 2.86 0.07
CA PRO A 14 -9.54 3.87 -0.46
C PRO A 14 -8.94 5.28 -0.33
N VAL A 15 -9.12 6.08 -1.37
CA VAL A 15 -8.66 7.47 -1.43
C VAL A 15 -9.85 8.41 -1.50
N THR A 16 -9.90 9.37 -0.57
CA THR A 16 -10.88 10.46 -0.55
C THR A 16 -10.33 11.67 -1.27
N GLU A 17 -11.23 12.46 -1.89
CA GLU A 17 -10.89 13.72 -2.57
C GLU A 17 -9.92 13.55 -3.76
N GLY A 18 -9.74 12.32 -4.26
CA GLY A 18 -8.91 12.03 -5.42
C GLY A 18 -9.71 11.79 -6.70
N LEU A 19 -9.07 12.01 -7.86
CA LEU A 19 -9.60 11.55 -9.16
C LEU A 19 -9.79 10.02 -9.19
N GLY A 20 -8.93 9.29 -8.47
CA GLY A 20 -9.04 7.86 -8.24
C GLY A 20 -9.62 7.56 -6.86
N LYS A 21 -10.47 6.53 -6.78
CA LYS A 21 -11.14 6.13 -5.53
C LYS A 21 -10.31 5.21 -4.64
N GLN A 22 -9.23 4.65 -5.16
CA GLN A 22 -8.44 3.61 -4.50
C GLN A 22 -7.04 3.54 -5.10
N VAL A 23 -6.04 3.32 -4.25
CA VAL A 23 -4.63 3.21 -4.63
C VAL A 23 -4.09 1.82 -4.27
N ASP A 24 -3.39 1.21 -5.21
CA ASP A 24 -2.71 -0.06 -4.99
C ASP A 24 -1.41 0.16 -4.19
N VAL A 25 -1.14 -0.76 -3.27
CA VAL A 25 0.00 -0.67 -2.35
C VAL A 25 0.86 -1.93 -2.41
N ARG A 26 2.16 -1.76 -2.17
CA ARG A 26 3.13 -2.86 -2.14
C ARG A 26 4.15 -2.67 -1.04
N VAL A 27 4.83 -3.75 -0.65
CA VAL A 27 6.00 -3.66 0.21
C VAL A 27 7.19 -3.18 -0.63
N LYS A 28 7.80 -2.05 -0.25
CA LYS A 28 8.89 -1.38 -0.98
C LYS A 28 10.12 -2.27 -1.14
N ARG A 29 10.44 -3.06 -0.11
CA ARG A 29 11.58 -3.99 -0.09
C ARG A 29 11.16 -5.27 0.59
N LEU A 30 11.15 -6.35 -0.17
CA LEU A 30 11.07 -7.70 0.38
C LEU A 30 12.46 -8.12 0.83
N ALA A 31 12.62 -8.49 2.09
CA ALA A 31 13.85 -9.14 2.55
C ALA A 31 13.63 -10.64 2.65
N THR A 32 14.65 -11.40 2.26
CA THR A 32 14.69 -12.84 2.54
C THR A 32 15.39 -13.03 3.88
N ILE A 33 14.64 -13.42 4.91
CA ILE A 33 15.19 -13.74 6.22
C ILE A 33 15.43 -15.24 6.37
N VAL A 34 16.57 -15.61 6.97
CA VAL A 34 16.90 -17.00 7.25
C VAL A 34 16.49 -17.31 8.69
N ILE A 35 15.45 -18.13 8.83
CA ILE A 35 14.94 -18.58 10.12
C ILE A 35 15.34 -20.04 10.41
N PRO A 36 15.52 -20.43 11.68
CA PRO A 36 15.76 -21.81 12.07
C PRO A 36 14.65 -22.74 11.57
N LYS A 37 15.02 -23.98 11.19
CA LYS A 37 14.04 -25.00 10.77
C LYS A 37 13.05 -25.26 11.93
N GLY A 38 11.76 -25.14 11.65
CA GLY A 38 10.68 -25.33 12.63
C GLY A 38 10.16 -24.04 13.29
N SER A 39 10.83 -22.90 13.11
CA SER A 39 10.40 -21.61 13.69
C SER A 39 9.40 -20.83 12.82
N SER A 40 9.06 -21.31 11.62
CA SER A 40 8.16 -20.60 10.69
C SER A 40 6.75 -20.36 11.26
N LYS A 41 6.26 -21.28 12.10
CA LYS A 41 4.94 -21.16 12.75
C LYS A 41 4.91 -20.19 13.94
N ARG A 42 6.06 -19.78 14.47
CA ARG A 42 6.17 -18.89 15.64
C ARG A 42 6.36 -17.42 15.28
N ILE A 43 6.47 -17.10 13.99
CA ILE A 43 6.64 -15.72 13.53
C ILE A 43 5.31 -15.00 13.67
N GLN A 44 5.33 -13.88 14.37
CA GLN A 44 4.23 -12.93 14.46
C GLN A 44 4.41 -11.88 13.37
N TYR A 45 3.43 -11.76 12.49
CA TYR A 45 3.39 -10.72 11.47
C TYR A 45 2.42 -9.63 11.91
N THR A 46 2.93 -8.40 11.97
CA THR A 46 2.14 -7.22 12.31
C THR A 46 2.19 -6.27 11.12
N SER A 47 1.08 -6.12 10.42
CA SER A 47 0.90 -5.11 9.37
C SER A 47 0.15 -3.92 9.94
N SER A 48 0.73 -2.73 9.88
CA SER A 48 0.08 -1.47 10.23
C SER A 48 -0.06 -0.64 8.96
N THR A 49 -1.29 -0.46 8.49
CA THR A 49 -1.61 0.29 7.28
C THR A 49 -2.71 1.29 7.61
N VAL A 50 -2.70 2.45 6.96
CA VAL A 50 -3.78 3.42 7.09
C VAL A 50 -5.07 2.91 6.43
N GLU A 51 -6.21 3.15 7.07
CA GLU A 51 -7.51 2.69 6.56
C GLU A 51 -8.02 3.54 5.38
N THR A 52 -7.64 4.81 5.31
CA THR A 52 -8.06 5.75 4.27
C THR A 52 -6.98 6.79 4.04
N LEU A 53 -6.81 7.22 2.80
CA LEU A 53 -5.87 8.27 2.38
C LEU A 53 -6.64 9.44 1.77
N THR A 54 -6.16 10.66 1.98
CA THR A 54 -6.66 11.85 1.27
C THR A 54 -5.71 12.20 0.14
N ALA A 55 -6.24 12.56 -1.02
CA ALA A 55 -5.43 13.10 -2.11
C ALA A 55 -4.79 14.44 -1.72
N PRO A 56 -3.65 14.84 -2.32
CA PRO A 56 -2.89 14.13 -3.35
C PRO A 56 -2.07 12.96 -2.80
N VAL A 57 -2.11 11.82 -3.50
CA VAL A 57 -1.31 10.64 -3.20
C VAL A 57 -0.18 10.51 -4.21
N ALA A 58 1.08 10.60 -3.75
CA ALA A 58 2.24 10.43 -4.61
C ALA A 58 2.62 8.96 -4.80
N TYR A 59 3.24 8.62 -5.93
CA TYR A 59 3.86 7.31 -6.14
C TYR A 59 4.97 7.05 -5.10
N GLY A 60 4.97 5.87 -4.49
CA GLY A 60 5.98 5.48 -3.50
C GLY A 60 5.80 6.13 -2.11
N MET A 61 4.67 6.80 -1.87
CA MET A 61 4.32 7.36 -0.57
C MET A 61 4.19 6.24 0.47
N LYS A 62 4.78 6.43 1.65
CA LYS A 62 4.65 5.49 2.76
C LYS A 62 3.25 5.56 3.36
N VAL A 63 2.55 4.42 3.33
CA VAL A 63 1.15 4.27 3.81
C VAL A 63 1.02 3.25 4.92
N GLY A 64 2.13 2.61 5.30
CA GLY A 64 2.15 1.63 6.35
C GLY A 64 3.52 0.98 6.53
N GLU A 65 3.54 -0.02 7.37
CA GLU A 65 4.70 -0.83 7.68
C GLU A 65 4.29 -2.27 7.96
N LEU A 66 5.17 -3.19 7.55
CA LEU A 66 5.07 -4.60 7.80
C LEU A 66 6.23 -5.00 8.69
N ARG A 67 5.91 -5.51 9.88
CA ARG A 67 6.88 -6.02 10.84
C ARG A 67 6.70 -7.52 11.02
N ALA A 68 7.79 -8.26 11.09
CA ALA A 68 7.77 -9.65 11.50
C ALA A 68 8.68 -9.81 12.73
N ALA A 69 8.15 -10.40 13.80
CA ALA A 69 8.89 -10.68 15.02
C ALA A 69 8.87 -12.19 15.32
N LEU A 70 9.97 -12.71 15.83
CA LEU A 70 10.07 -14.08 16.33
C LEU A 70 10.61 -14.03 17.75
N ASP A 71 9.87 -14.62 18.69
CA ASP A 71 10.29 -14.72 20.10
C ASP A 71 10.68 -13.34 20.71
N GLY A 72 10.06 -12.25 20.24
CA GLY A 72 10.28 -10.88 20.69
C GLY A 72 11.34 -10.08 19.90
N GLU A 73 12.06 -10.72 18.98
CA GLU A 73 13.09 -10.10 18.16
C GLU A 73 12.53 -9.71 16.78
N GLU A 74 12.70 -8.45 16.37
CA GLU A 74 12.25 -7.95 15.06
C GLU A 74 13.14 -8.56 13.96
N LEU A 75 12.58 -9.50 13.20
CA LEU A 75 13.29 -10.20 12.12
C LEU A 75 13.23 -9.42 10.81
N PHE A 76 12.14 -8.68 10.58
CA PHE A 76 11.91 -7.99 9.33
C PHE A 76 11.13 -6.69 9.54
N TYR A 77 11.59 -5.67 8.85
CA TYR A 77 10.92 -4.39 8.69
C TYR A 77 10.80 -4.06 7.20
N GLY A 78 9.57 -3.84 6.74
CA GLY A 78 9.27 -3.42 5.38
C GLY A 78 8.31 -2.22 5.37
N GLU A 79 8.63 -1.21 4.58
CA GLU A 79 7.70 -0.10 4.32
C GLU A 79 6.65 -0.52 3.30
N ILE A 80 5.39 -0.21 3.57
CA ILE A 80 4.31 -0.31 2.58
C ILE A 80 4.20 1.03 1.87
N VAL A 81 4.26 0.99 0.54
CA VAL A 81 4.23 2.17 -0.31
C VAL A 81 3.19 2.06 -1.42
N THR A 82 2.69 3.20 -1.87
CA THR A 82 1.79 3.30 -3.03
C THR A 82 2.51 2.95 -4.33
N THR A 83 1.74 2.41 -5.28
CA THR A 83 2.20 2.03 -6.63
C THR A 83 1.63 2.87 -7.75
N SER A 84 0.68 3.74 -7.42
CA SER A 84 0.05 4.67 -8.36
C SER A 84 -0.04 6.03 -7.70
N GLU A 85 -0.07 7.08 -8.53
CA GLU A 85 -0.35 8.43 -8.09
C GLU A 85 -1.85 8.75 -8.27
N ILE A 86 -2.42 9.50 -7.33
CA ILE A 86 -3.80 9.99 -7.39
C ILE A 86 -3.78 11.49 -7.13
N GLU A 87 -4.13 12.24 -8.17
CA GLU A 87 -4.28 13.68 -8.08
C GLU A 87 -5.57 14.05 -7.33
N GLU A 88 -5.55 15.23 -6.73
CA GLU A 88 -6.67 15.82 -6.00
C GLU A 88 -7.79 16.26 -6.96
N LEU A 89 -9.03 16.01 -6.55
CA LEU A 89 -10.24 16.41 -7.26
C LEU A 89 -10.50 17.91 -7.06
N ASN A 90 -9.84 18.73 -7.86
CA ASN A 90 -10.06 20.17 -7.88
C ASN A 90 -11.29 20.57 -8.71
N PHE A 91 -11.85 21.77 -8.47
CA PHE A 91 -12.98 22.33 -9.23
C PHE A 91 -12.75 22.31 -10.75
N PHE A 92 -11.54 22.64 -11.20
CA PHE A 92 -11.18 22.63 -12.61
C PHE A 92 -11.18 21.23 -13.23
N SER A 93 -10.66 20.23 -12.50
CA SER A 93 -10.70 18.82 -12.90
C SER A 93 -12.15 18.33 -13.02
N SER A 94 -13.01 18.67 -12.06
CA SER A 94 -14.45 18.35 -12.12
C SER A 94 -15.14 19.01 -13.31
N LEU A 95 -14.86 20.28 -13.57
CA LEU A 95 -15.40 21.01 -14.73
C LEU A 95 -14.96 20.39 -16.05
N ARG A 96 -13.69 19.97 -16.14
CA ARG A 96 -13.15 19.28 -17.32
C ARG A 96 -13.87 17.95 -17.57
N ILE A 97 -14.02 17.13 -16.53
CA ILE A 97 -14.72 15.83 -16.64
C ILE A 97 -16.16 16.04 -17.11
N MET A 98 -16.85 17.06 -16.58
CA MET A 98 -18.19 17.42 -17.02
C MET A 98 -18.24 17.82 -18.49
N LEU A 99 -17.30 18.67 -18.95
CA LEU A 99 -17.23 19.07 -20.36
C LEU A 99 -16.95 17.87 -21.27
N GLU A 100 -15.97 17.02 -20.94
CA GLU A 100 -15.67 15.82 -21.75
C GLU A 100 -16.88 14.89 -21.83
N SER A 101 -17.64 14.71 -20.73
CA SER A 101 -18.87 13.90 -20.75
C SER A 101 -20.00 14.49 -21.62
N LEU A 102 -20.01 15.81 -21.82
CA LEU A 102 -21.00 16.51 -22.63
C LEU A 102 -20.66 16.49 -24.12
N PHE A 103 -19.36 16.49 -24.45
CA PHE A 103 -18.86 16.44 -25.83
C PHE A 103 -18.60 15.02 -26.35
N SER A 104 -18.67 13.99 -25.50
CA SER A 104 -18.63 12.58 -25.94
C SER A 104 -20.02 11.99 -26.21
N LEU A 105 -21.06 12.82 -26.28
CA LEU A 105 -22.44 12.47 -26.68
C LEU A 105 -22.66 12.82 -28.16
#